data_AF-A0A3Q3CZB5-F1
#
_entry.id   AF-A0A3Q3CZB5-F1
#
_cell.length_a   1.000
_cell.length_b   1.000
_cell.length_c   1.000
_cell.angle_alpha   90.00
_cell.angle_beta   90.00
_cell.angle_gamma   90.00
#
_symmetry.space_group_name_H-M   'P 1'
#
loop_
_entity.id
_entity.type
_entity.pdbx_description
1 polymer ?
#
loop_
_entity_poly.entity_id
_entity_poly.type
_entity_poly.pdbx_seq_one_letter_code
_entity_poly.pdbx_strand_id
1 'polypeptide(L)'
;MSHNKEAKSRIPQPDGPERAKEEERSHSDSLATMDAKVERFLKLGYSYSDILRVLESLRHDAQTNDILEELIKTCHTRTHNNRSVPNSPKLVPRGCSPSPSQARPGPDREAAAGFRPVVIDGSNVAMSHGNKKVFSCQGLQLAVNWFWDKGMRDITVFVPLWRKEQPKPEAPITDQHILHELERRKILVYTPSRCVNGKRVVCYDDRYIVKLAFDSDGIIVSNDNYRDLQTENLQWKKFIEERLLMYTFANDNHPPLLS
;
A
#
# COMPACT_ATOMS: atom_id res chain seq x y z
N MET A 1 -82.58 4.60 10.83
CA MET A 1 -82.57 5.14 12.20
C MET A 1 -81.12 5.22 12.63
N SER A 2 -80.50 6.38 12.40
CA SER A 2 -80.27 7.45 13.40
C SER A 2 -78.98 7.19 14.19
N HIS A 3 -77.90 7.91 13.85
CA HIS A 3 -77.21 8.90 14.70
C HIS A 3 -76.60 8.30 15.99
N ASN A 4 -75.32 8.51 16.33
CA ASN A 4 -74.77 9.83 16.60
C ASN A 4 -73.23 9.85 16.66
N LYS A 5 -72.69 11.04 16.40
CA LYS A 5 -71.27 11.44 16.47
C LYS A 5 -70.81 11.55 17.93
N GLU A 6 -69.51 11.36 18.15
CA GLU A 6 -68.82 12.11 19.21
C GLU A 6 -67.40 12.48 18.78
N ALA A 7 -67.19 13.77 18.58
CA ALA A 7 -65.89 14.38 18.33
C ALA A 7 -65.26 14.74 19.68
N LYS A 8 -64.05 14.26 19.96
CA LYS A 8 -63.22 14.76 21.06
C LYS A 8 -62.18 15.73 20.51
N SER A 9 -62.34 17.00 20.84
CA SER A 9 -61.39 18.08 20.57
C SER A 9 -60.07 17.83 21.30
N ARG A 10 -58.96 17.80 20.56
CA ARG A 10 -57.61 17.78 21.13
C ARG A 10 -57.18 19.22 21.40
N ILE A 11 -57.05 19.58 22.67
CA ILE A 11 -56.44 20.84 23.11
C ILE A 11 -54.93 20.74 22.82
N PRO A 12 -54.26 21.76 22.25
CA PRO A 12 -52.80 21.75 22.12
C PRO A 12 -52.17 21.99 23.49
N GLN A 13 -51.33 21.06 23.95
CA GLN A 13 -50.43 21.29 25.09
C GLN A 13 -49.20 22.08 24.61
N PRO A 14 -48.68 23.04 25.38
CA PRO A 14 -47.54 23.86 24.97
C PRO A 14 -46.24 23.04 25.00
N ASP A 15 -45.40 23.21 23.97
CA ASP A 15 -44.07 22.60 23.87
C ASP A 15 -43.21 22.95 25.10
N GLY A 16 -42.78 21.93 25.84
CA GLY A 16 -41.97 22.06 27.06
C GLY A 16 -40.46 22.20 26.78
N PRO A 17 -39.66 22.59 27.80
CA PRO A 17 -38.22 22.86 27.71
C PRO A 17 -37.35 21.60 27.49
N GLU A 18 -37.96 20.43 27.35
CA GLU A 18 -37.31 19.13 27.18
C GLU A 18 -36.84 18.93 25.73
N ARG A 19 -37.62 19.44 24.76
CA ARG A 19 -37.28 19.37 23.33
C ARG A 19 -36.09 20.26 22.97
N ALA A 20 -35.99 21.43 23.61
CA ALA A 20 -34.83 22.32 23.43
C ALA A 20 -33.53 21.70 23.96
N LYS A 21 -33.60 20.95 25.07
CA LYS A 21 -32.43 20.26 25.65
C LYS A 21 -31.99 19.05 24.82
N GLU A 22 -32.92 18.33 24.21
CA GLU A 22 -32.60 17.22 23.30
C GLU A 22 -32.00 17.73 21.97
N GLU A 23 -32.51 18.82 21.43
CA GLU A 23 -31.97 19.45 20.22
C GLU A 23 -30.56 20.02 20.45
N GLU A 24 -30.32 20.73 21.57
CA GLU A 24 -28.98 21.23 21.94
C GLU A 24 -27.95 20.09 22.12
N ARG A 25 -28.35 18.98 22.73
CA ARG A 25 -27.47 17.82 22.96
C ARG A 25 -27.16 17.06 21.67
N SER A 26 -28.14 16.94 20.77
CA SER A 26 -27.94 16.32 19.45
C SER A 26 -27.00 17.16 18.57
N HIS A 27 -27.04 18.49 18.71
CA HIS A 27 -26.19 19.41 17.97
C HIS A 27 -24.75 19.40 18.50
N SER A 28 -24.56 19.32 19.82
CA SER A 28 -23.22 19.23 20.42
C SER A 28 -22.49 17.92 20.07
N ASP A 29 -23.21 16.80 20.05
CA ASP A 29 -22.63 15.49 19.70
C ASP A 29 -22.26 15.41 18.21
N SER A 30 -23.04 16.08 17.35
CA SER A 30 -22.75 16.19 15.91
C SER A 30 -21.50 17.03 15.64
N LEU A 31 -21.33 18.14 16.36
CA LEU A 31 -20.18 19.03 16.22
C LEU A 31 -18.89 18.35 16.70
N ALA A 32 -18.92 17.68 17.86
CA ALA A 32 -17.78 16.92 18.38
C ALA A 32 -17.36 15.77 17.43
N THR A 33 -18.33 15.11 16.80
CA THR A 33 -18.07 14.08 15.79
C THR A 33 -17.44 14.66 14.52
N MET A 34 -17.84 15.87 14.12
CA MET A 34 -17.25 16.58 12.99
C MET A 34 -15.80 17.00 13.28
N ASP A 35 -15.52 17.53 14.47
CA ASP A 35 -14.17 17.91 14.89
C ASP A 35 -13.20 16.71 14.90
N ALA A 36 -13.66 15.56 15.42
CA ALA A 36 -12.88 14.32 15.41
C ALA A 36 -12.58 13.81 13.99
N LYS A 37 -13.54 13.96 13.06
CA LYS A 37 -13.33 13.65 11.64
C LYS A 37 -12.29 14.60 11.04
N VAL A 38 -12.39 15.90 11.28
CA VAL A 38 -11.46 16.91 10.76
C VAL A 38 -10.02 16.66 11.23
N GLU A 39 -9.82 16.46 12.53
CA GLU A 39 -8.49 16.23 13.12
C GLU A 39 -7.82 14.99 12.51
N ARG A 40 -8.60 13.92 12.30
CA ARG A 40 -8.11 12.68 11.72
C ARG A 40 -7.58 12.88 10.30
N PHE A 41 -8.30 13.62 9.44
CA PHE A 41 -7.86 13.84 8.06
C PHE A 41 -6.72 14.86 7.95
N LEU A 42 -6.62 15.83 8.87
CA LEU A 42 -5.44 16.69 8.99
C LEU A 42 -4.18 15.87 9.32
N LYS A 43 -4.27 14.90 10.24
CA LYS A 43 -3.18 13.97 10.57
C LYS A 43 -2.75 13.08 9.39
N LEU A 44 -3.63 12.89 8.40
CA LEU A 44 -3.34 12.17 7.15
C LEU A 44 -2.75 13.08 6.06
N GLY A 45 -2.59 14.38 6.32
CA GLY A 45 -1.97 15.34 5.39
C GLY A 45 -2.92 16.03 4.41
N TYR A 46 -4.24 15.88 4.57
CA TYR A 46 -5.22 16.61 3.76
C TYR A 46 -5.36 18.06 4.21
N SER A 47 -5.64 18.98 3.28
CA SER A 47 -5.80 20.40 3.60
C SER A 47 -7.11 20.65 4.37
N TYR A 48 -7.08 21.55 5.35
CA TYR A 48 -8.26 21.93 6.12
C TYR A 48 -9.44 22.35 5.23
N SER A 49 -9.16 23.11 4.17
CA SER A 49 -10.16 23.57 3.20
C SER A 49 -10.81 22.44 2.40
N ASP A 50 -10.07 21.39 2.05
CA ASP A 50 -10.65 20.26 1.31
C ASP A 50 -11.48 19.36 2.21
N ILE A 51 -11.05 19.18 3.46
CA ILE A 51 -11.78 18.41 4.47
C ILE A 51 -13.14 19.05 4.75
N LEU A 52 -13.19 20.36 5.01
CA LEU A 52 -14.46 21.05 5.27
C LEU A 52 -15.41 20.99 4.07
N ARG A 53 -14.90 21.19 2.85
CA ARG A 53 -15.71 21.11 1.63
C ARG A 53 -16.33 19.73 1.45
N VAL A 54 -15.56 18.66 1.68
CA VAL A 54 -16.07 17.28 1.56
C VAL A 54 -17.10 17.00 2.65
N LEU A 55 -16.85 17.42 3.89
CA LEU A 55 -17.79 17.26 5.00
C LEU A 55 -19.09 18.06 4.81
N GLU A 56 -19.05 19.21 4.12
CA GLU A 56 -20.23 19.99 3.77
C GLU A 56 -21.01 19.38 2.60
N SER A 57 -20.31 18.73 1.67
CA SER A 57 -20.93 18.05 0.52
C SER A 57 -21.57 16.70 0.88
N LEU A 58 -21.05 16.04 1.92
CA LEU A 58 -21.52 14.75 2.39
C LEU A 58 -22.54 14.93 3.52
N ARG A 59 -23.53 14.03 3.59
CA ARG A 59 -24.54 14.07 4.66
C ARG A 59 -23.87 13.81 6.03
N HIS A 60 -24.51 14.29 7.10
CA HIS A 60 -23.95 14.27 8.48
C HIS A 60 -23.58 12.86 9.00
N ASP A 61 -24.08 11.79 8.35
CA ASP A 61 -23.83 10.38 8.65
C ASP A 61 -22.69 9.74 7.84
N ALA A 62 -21.99 10.50 6.98
CA ALA A 62 -20.96 9.96 6.11
C ALA A 62 -19.86 9.21 6.89
N GLN A 63 -19.56 7.99 6.43
CA GLN A 63 -18.53 7.16 7.04
C GLN A 63 -17.15 7.64 6.62
N THR A 64 -16.12 7.21 7.36
CA THR A 64 -14.74 7.59 7.06
C THR A 64 -14.34 7.27 5.63
N ASN A 65 -14.75 6.10 5.12
CA ASN A 65 -14.36 5.64 3.80
C ASN A 65 -14.94 6.54 2.70
N ASP A 66 -16.18 7.00 2.89
CA ASP A 66 -16.86 7.91 1.96
C ASP A 66 -16.14 9.26 1.89
N ILE A 67 -15.75 9.79 3.05
CA ILE A 67 -14.98 11.05 3.15
C ILE A 67 -13.61 10.90 2.48
N LEU A 68 -12.93 9.77 2.71
CA LEU A 68 -11.62 9.50 2.13
C LEU A 68 -11.71 9.35 0.60
N GLU A 69 -12.73 8.66 0.09
CA GLU A 69 -12.95 8.46 -1.34
C GLU A 69 -13.19 9.79 -2.06
N GLU A 70 -14.02 10.67 -1.50
CA GLU A 70 -14.27 12.01 -2.05
C GLU A 70 -13.04 12.92 -1.98
N LEU A 71 -12.26 12.85 -0.90
CA LEU A 71 -10.98 13.58 -0.80
C LEU A 71 -9.99 13.12 -1.88
N ILE A 72 -9.93 11.81 -2.18
CA ILE A 72 -9.09 11.26 -3.24
C ILE A 72 -9.56 11.72 -4.62
N LYS A 73 -10.87 11.64 -4.92
CA LYS A 73 -11.43 12.14 -6.20
C LYS A 73 -11.15 13.63 -6.41
N THR A 74 -11.19 14.39 -5.33
CA THR A 74 -10.91 15.83 -5.33
C THR A 74 -9.44 16.15 -5.61
N CYS A 75 -8.50 15.32 -5.15
CA CYS A 75 -7.10 15.44 -5.53
C CYS A 75 -6.86 15.13 -7.02
N HIS A 76 -7.56 14.14 -7.58
CA HIS A 76 -7.41 13.73 -8.99
C HIS A 76 -8.06 14.72 -9.97
N THR A 77 -9.05 15.50 -9.53
CA THR A 77 -9.65 16.56 -10.37
C THR A 77 -8.82 17.84 -10.40
N ARG A 78 -8.00 18.12 -9.36
CA ARG A 78 -7.05 19.25 -9.36
C ARG A 78 -5.85 19.03 -10.28
N THR A 79 -5.41 17.79 -10.50
CA THR A 79 -4.30 17.49 -11.43
C THR A 79 -4.70 17.65 -12.89
N HIS A 80 -6.00 17.60 -13.21
CA HIS A 80 -6.49 17.75 -14.58
C HIS A 80 -7.01 19.16 -14.95
N ASN A 81 -7.25 20.05 -13.98
CA ASN A 81 -7.87 21.36 -14.23
C ASN A 81 -7.15 22.60 -13.66
N ASN A 82 -5.90 22.52 -13.19
CA ASN A 82 -5.13 23.73 -12.92
C ASN A 82 -3.63 23.58 -13.16
N ARG A 83 -3.17 24.21 -14.24
CA ARG A 83 -1.80 24.69 -14.40
C ARG A 83 -1.59 25.83 -13.40
N SER A 84 -1.21 25.52 -12.17
CA SER A 84 -0.74 26.53 -11.21
C SER A 84 0.21 25.92 -10.20
N VAL A 85 1.49 26.13 -10.49
CA VAL A 85 2.68 25.95 -9.64
C VAL A 85 2.51 26.69 -8.30
N PRO A 86 2.97 26.14 -7.16
CA PRO A 86 3.35 26.95 -6.02
C PRO A 86 4.86 27.24 -6.02
N ASN A 87 5.15 28.53 -5.86
CA ASN A 87 6.41 29.23 -5.70
C ASN A 87 7.60 28.47 -5.07
N SER A 88 8.68 28.39 -5.85
CA SER A 88 10.06 28.39 -5.37
C SER A 88 10.74 29.70 -5.85
N PRO A 89 11.66 30.31 -5.09
CA PRO A 89 12.23 31.61 -5.44
C PRO A 89 13.08 31.54 -6.71
N LYS A 90 12.84 32.52 -7.61
CA LYS A 90 13.49 32.69 -8.92
C LYS A 90 14.96 33.10 -8.77
N LEU A 91 15.87 32.32 -9.37
CA LEU A 91 17.20 32.79 -9.77
C LEU A 91 17.12 33.31 -11.22
N VAL A 92 17.63 34.51 -11.46
CA VAL A 92 17.61 35.20 -12.76
C VAL A 92 18.70 34.68 -13.70
N PRO A 93 18.45 34.53 -15.02
CA PRO A 93 19.47 34.18 -16.00
C PRO A 93 20.15 35.42 -16.59
N ARG A 94 21.49 35.44 -16.62
CA ARG A 94 22.28 36.35 -17.46
C ARG A 94 22.75 35.53 -18.67
N GLY A 95 22.27 35.91 -19.85
CA GLY A 95 22.28 35.08 -21.05
C GLY A 95 23.62 34.93 -21.75
N CYS A 96 23.63 34.04 -22.75
CA CYS A 96 24.01 34.32 -24.15
C CYS A 96 23.81 33.05 -24.98
N SER A 97 23.12 33.16 -26.11
CA SER A 97 23.20 32.23 -27.27
C SER A 97 23.85 33.03 -28.43
N PRO A 98 24.44 32.43 -29.48
CA PRO A 98 23.85 31.42 -30.39
C PRO A 98 24.83 30.24 -30.68
N SER A 99 24.46 29.09 -31.25
CA SER A 99 23.88 28.84 -32.59
C SER A 99 23.58 27.33 -32.78
N PRO A 100 22.83 26.93 -33.84
CA PRO A 100 22.16 25.63 -33.92
C PRO A 100 22.95 24.58 -34.73
N SER A 101 23.04 23.36 -34.22
CA SER A 101 23.50 22.19 -34.98
C SER A 101 22.54 21.02 -34.83
N GLN A 102 22.16 20.50 -36.00
CA GLN A 102 21.20 19.42 -36.26
C GLN A 102 21.48 18.17 -35.44
N ALA A 103 20.45 17.65 -34.76
CA ALA A 103 20.48 16.28 -34.26
C ALA A 103 20.25 15.31 -35.44
N ARG A 104 21.34 14.70 -35.92
CA ARG A 104 21.29 13.48 -36.73
C ARG A 104 20.80 12.31 -35.86
N PRO A 105 20.08 11.32 -36.41
CA PRO A 105 19.75 10.11 -35.69
C PRO A 105 21.05 9.31 -35.51
N GLY A 106 21.58 9.32 -34.29
CA GLY A 106 22.71 8.47 -33.91
C GLY A 106 22.26 7.02 -33.71
N PRO A 107 23.11 6.03 -34.06
CA PRO A 107 22.77 4.62 -34.04
C PRO A 107 22.55 4.15 -32.61
N ASP A 108 21.73 3.11 -32.50
CA ASP A 108 21.46 2.31 -31.30
C ASP A 108 22.46 2.55 -30.18
N ARG A 109 22.01 3.31 -29.18
CA ARG A 109 22.57 3.20 -27.83
C ARG A 109 22.27 1.77 -27.41
N GLU A 110 23.20 0.89 -27.70
CA GLU A 110 23.35 -0.40 -27.05
C GLU A 110 23.26 -0.11 -25.55
N ALA A 111 22.11 -0.43 -24.96
CA ALA A 111 21.84 -0.20 -23.57
C ALA A 111 22.97 -0.92 -22.82
N ALA A 112 23.82 -0.16 -22.12
CA ALA A 112 24.79 -0.75 -21.23
C ALA A 112 24.00 -1.65 -20.28
N ALA A 113 24.03 -2.96 -20.54
CA ALA A 113 23.02 -3.90 -20.08
C ALA A 113 23.23 -4.15 -18.59
N GLY A 114 22.63 -3.28 -17.76
CA GLY A 114 22.51 -3.50 -16.34
C GLY A 114 21.71 -4.77 -16.06
N PHE A 115 21.99 -5.42 -14.94
CA PHE A 115 21.16 -6.52 -14.48
C PHE A 115 19.71 -6.05 -14.25
N ARG A 116 18.75 -6.94 -14.52
CA ARG A 116 17.34 -6.69 -14.19
C ARG A 116 17.16 -6.57 -12.67
N PRO A 117 16.20 -5.76 -12.19
CA PRO A 117 15.81 -5.76 -10.78
C PRO A 117 15.39 -7.17 -10.32
N VAL A 118 15.76 -7.54 -9.10
CA VAL A 118 15.44 -8.85 -8.52
C VAL A 118 14.41 -8.70 -7.41
N VAL A 119 13.25 -9.31 -7.57
CA VAL A 119 12.21 -9.34 -6.53
C VAL A 119 12.14 -10.74 -5.94
N ILE A 120 12.41 -10.87 -4.65
CA ILE A 120 12.49 -12.15 -3.93
C ILE A 120 11.23 -12.33 -3.09
N ASP A 121 10.59 -13.48 -3.27
CA ASP A 121 9.55 -13.99 -2.38
C ASP A 121 10.18 -14.50 -1.08
N GLY A 122 10.24 -13.63 -0.07
CA GLY A 122 10.92 -13.94 1.17
C GLY A 122 10.24 -15.07 1.94
N SER A 123 8.91 -15.17 1.87
CA SER A 123 8.16 -16.26 2.50
C SER A 123 8.51 -17.61 1.89
N ASN A 124 8.54 -17.69 0.55
CA ASN A 124 8.90 -18.91 -0.17
C ASN A 124 10.35 -19.34 0.12
N VAL A 125 11.30 -18.40 0.06
CA VAL A 125 12.73 -18.62 0.32
C VAL A 125 12.97 -19.11 1.74
N ALA A 126 12.51 -18.37 2.74
CA ALA A 126 12.76 -18.70 4.14
C ALA A 126 12.10 -20.02 4.55
N MET A 127 10.88 -20.31 4.06
CA MET A 127 10.20 -21.57 4.33
C MET A 127 10.84 -22.74 3.59
N SER A 128 11.36 -22.53 2.37
CA SER A 128 12.07 -23.58 1.64
C SER A 128 13.38 -23.95 2.33
N HIS A 129 14.15 -22.96 2.78
CA HIS A 129 15.39 -23.18 3.53
C HIS A 129 15.13 -23.89 4.87
N GLY A 130 14.09 -23.48 5.60
CA GLY A 130 13.69 -24.13 6.85
C GLY A 130 12.91 -25.43 6.69
N ASN A 131 13.09 -26.17 5.59
CA ASN A 131 12.47 -27.47 5.31
C ASN A 131 10.95 -27.49 5.48
N LYS A 132 10.28 -26.40 5.10
CA LYS A 132 8.83 -26.17 5.23
C LYS A 132 8.30 -26.24 6.67
N LYS A 133 9.18 -26.27 7.68
CA LYS A 133 8.83 -26.37 9.11
C LYS A 133 9.07 -25.08 9.87
N VAL A 134 10.10 -24.34 9.50
CA VAL A 134 10.50 -23.09 10.15
C VAL A 134 10.74 -22.00 9.12
N PHE A 135 10.46 -20.75 9.48
CA PHE A 135 10.89 -19.62 8.65
C PHE A 135 12.34 -19.31 8.96
N SER A 136 13.24 -19.71 8.08
CA SER A 136 14.67 -19.52 8.30
C SER A 136 15.16 -18.24 7.63
N CYS A 137 15.49 -17.21 8.41
CA CYS A 137 15.95 -15.93 7.86
C CYS A 137 17.35 -16.04 7.23
N GLN A 138 18.15 -17.03 7.61
CA GLN A 138 19.45 -17.32 6.96
C GLN A 138 19.27 -17.62 5.46
N GLY A 139 18.19 -18.30 5.07
CA GLY A 139 17.88 -18.54 3.67
C GLY A 139 17.72 -17.24 2.86
N LEU A 140 17.18 -16.19 3.48
CA LEU A 140 17.09 -14.86 2.85
C LEU A 140 18.46 -14.24 2.66
N GLN A 141 19.31 -14.28 3.70
CA GLN A 141 20.66 -13.73 3.63
C GLN A 141 21.48 -14.43 2.55
N LEU A 142 21.38 -15.76 2.46
CA LEU A 142 22.05 -16.57 1.44
C LEU A 142 21.57 -16.22 0.02
N ALA A 143 20.26 -16.10 -0.18
CA ALA A 143 19.71 -15.70 -1.47
C ALA A 143 20.18 -14.30 -1.89
N VAL A 144 20.09 -13.30 -0.98
CA VAL A 144 20.54 -11.93 -1.26
C VAL A 144 22.05 -11.89 -1.57
N ASN A 145 22.87 -12.61 -0.79
CA ASN A 145 24.32 -12.68 -1.01
C ASN A 145 24.66 -13.27 -2.38
N TRP A 146 23.95 -14.31 -2.83
CA TRP A 146 24.17 -14.91 -4.15
C TRP A 146 24.03 -13.88 -5.29
N PHE A 147 23.02 -13.02 -5.21
CA PHE A 147 22.83 -11.93 -6.17
C PHE A 147 23.93 -10.86 -6.04
N TRP A 148 24.32 -10.52 -4.81
CA TRP A 148 25.42 -9.57 -4.59
C TRP A 148 26.75 -10.05 -5.15
N ASP A 149 27.09 -11.31 -4.98
CA ASP A 149 28.35 -11.89 -5.45
C ASP A 149 28.45 -11.85 -6.97
N LYS A 150 27.31 -11.76 -7.67
CA LYS A 150 27.22 -11.57 -9.13
C LYS A 150 27.17 -10.11 -9.59
N GLY A 151 27.24 -9.16 -8.66
CA GLY A 151 27.19 -7.73 -8.98
C GLY A 151 25.79 -7.13 -9.08
N MET A 152 24.73 -7.91 -8.83
CA MET A 152 23.36 -7.41 -8.78
C MET A 152 23.14 -6.62 -7.49
N ARG A 153 22.54 -5.43 -7.56
CA ARG A 153 22.38 -4.52 -6.42
C ARG A 153 20.94 -4.06 -6.21
N ASP A 154 20.14 -4.03 -7.28
CA ASP A 154 18.71 -3.75 -7.22
C ASP A 154 17.95 -5.03 -6.84
N ILE A 155 17.79 -5.23 -5.52
CA ILE A 155 17.19 -6.42 -4.93
C ILE A 155 16.14 -5.94 -3.93
N THR A 156 14.90 -6.43 -4.09
CA THR A 156 13.81 -6.22 -3.13
C THR A 156 13.32 -7.57 -2.61
N VAL A 157 13.28 -7.76 -1.30
CA VAL A 157 12.71 -8.94 -0.63
C VAL A 157 11.39 -8.54 0.02
N PHE A 158 10.29 -9.22 -0.32
CA PHE A 158 9.03 -9.03 0.40
C PHE A 158 8.87 -10.05 1.51
N VAL A 159 8.46 -9.58 2.69
CA VAL A 159 8.11 -10.42 3.85
C VAL A 159 6.88 -9.83 4.54
N PRO A 160 5.90 -10.62 5.01
CA PRO A 160 4.77 -10.09 5.77
C PRO A 160 5.20 -9.42 7.07
N LEU A 161 4.63 -8.24 7.37
CA LEU A 161 5.00 -7.43 8.54
C LEU A 161 4.92 -8.22 9.87
N TRP A 162 3.97 -9.13 10.00
CA TRP A 162 3.81 -9.96 11.20
C TRP A 162 5.05 -10.82 11.51
N ARG A 163 5.93 -11.09 10.54
CA ARG A 163 7.21 -11.78 10.77
C ARG A 163 8.18 -10.96 11.63
N LYS A 164 7.92 -9.68 11.85
CA LYS A 164 8.65 -8.80 12.76
C LYS A 164 8.15 -8.89 14.21
N GLU A 165 6.95 -9.44 14.43
CA GLU A 165 6.39 -9.64 15.77
C GLU A 165 7.19 -10.68 16.56
N GLN A 166 6.97 -10.73 17.88
CA GLN A 166 7.59 -11.77 18.72
C GLN A 166 7.24 -13.18 18.18
N PRO A 167 8.23 -14.07 18.03
CA PRO A 167 8.01 -15.43 17.54
C PRO A 167 6.99 -16.17 18.40
N LYS A 168 6.10 -16.92 17.75
CA LYS A 168 5.12 -17.77 18.43
C LYS A 168 5.39 -19.24 18.10
N PRO A 169 5.08 -20.19 19.01
CA PRO A 169 5.32 -21.61 18.76
C PRO A 169 4.69 -22.16 17.48
N GLU A 170 3.51 -21.65 17.09
CA GLU A 170 2.78 -22.03 15.88
C GLU A 170 3.39 -21.48 14.58
N ALA A 171 4.29 -20.50 14.67
CA ALA A 171 4.95 -19.87 13.53
C ALA A 171 6.44 -19.65 13.85
N PRO A 172 7.23 -20.73 14.00
CA PRO A 172 8.61 -20.64 14.40
C PRO A 172 9.43 -19.90 13.33
N ILE A 173 10.41 -19.13 13.81
CA ILE A 173 11.33 -18.32 12.99
C ILE A 173 12.71 -18.37 13.63
N THR A 174 13.75 -18.56 12.80
CA THR A 174 15.15 -18.48 13.24
C THR A 174 15.81 -17.21 12.71
N ASP A 175 16.81 -16.71 13.43
CA ASP A 175 17.66 -15.60 12.99
C ASP A 175 16.89 -14.33 12.61
N GLN A 176 15.79 -14.04 13.33
CA GLN A 176 14.86 -12.94 13.04
C GLN A 176 15.53 -11.56 12.90
N HIS A 177 16.67 -11.36 13.56
CA HIS A 177 17.48 -10.14 13.46
C HIS A 177 17.92 -9.80 12.02
N ILE A 178 18.07 -10.81 11.14
CA ILE A 178 18.39 -10.62 9.72
C ILE A 178 17.32 -9.79 9.01
N LEU A 179 16.04 -9.94 9.38
CA LEU A 179 14.97 -9.15 8.77
C LEU A 179 15.16 -7.66 9.02
N HIS A 180 15.56 -7.30 10.25
CA HIS A 180 15.88 -5.92 10.62
C HIS A 180 17.12 -5.40 9.90
N GLU A 181 18.15 -6.24 9.71
CA GLU A 181 19.33 -5.84 8.95
C GLU A 181 19.00 -5.56 7.48
N LEU A 182 18.26 -6.44 6.81
CA LEU A 182 17.86 -6.28 5.42
C LEU A 182 16.93 -5.08 5.22
N GLU A 183 16.02 -4.82 6.16
CA GLU A 183 15.14 -3.63 6.15
C GLU A 183 15.96 -2.35 6.27
N ARG A 184 16.91 -2.30 7.23
CA ARG A 184 17.80 -1.15 7.44
C ARG A 184 18.63 -0.83 6.18
N ARG A 185 19.00 -1.86 5.43
CA ARG A 185 19.75 -1.76 4.16
C ARG A 185 18.85 -1.45 2.94
N LYS A 186 17.54 -1.26 3.14
CA LYS A 186 16.54 -1.00 2.09
C LYS A 186 16.42 -2.11 1.05
N ILE A 187 16.65 -3.35 1.47
CA ILE A 187 16.51 -4.55 0.64
C ILE A 187 15.19 -5.24 0.96
N LEU A 188 14.86 -5.36 2.24
CA LEU A 188 13.60 -5.97 2.67
C LEU A 188 12.51 -4.91 2.82
N VAL A 189 11.34 -5.21 2.28
CA VAL A 189 10.12 -4.42 2.42
C VAL A 189 9.05 -5.30 3.07
N TYR A 190 8.44 -4.77 4.14
CA TYR A 190 7.34 -5.47 4.79
C TYR A 190 6.02 -5.24 4.06
N THR A 191 5.32 -6.32 3.72
CA THR A 191 3.94 -6.21 3.20
C THR A 191 2.96 -6.02 4.36
N PRO A 192 1.87 -5.24 4.16
CA PRO A 192 0.90 -4.99 5.22
C PRO A 192 0.28 -6.27 5.78
N SER A 193 0.17 -6.34 7.11
CA SER A 193 -0.58 -7.37 7.82
C SER A 193 -1.39 -6.74 8.94
N ARG A 194 -2.57 -7.28 9.25
CA ARG A 194 -3.42 -6.78 10.33
C ARG A 194 -3.98 -7.89 11.20
N CYS A 195 -4.26 -7.57 12.45
CA CYS A 195 -5.05 -8.41 13.34
C CYS A 195 -6.47 -7.85 13.46
N VAL A 196 -7.48 -8.70 13.28
CA VAL A 196 -8.90 -8.37 13.44
C VAL A 196 -9.46 -9.32 14.48
N ASN A 197 -10.01 -8.79 15.58
CA ASN A 197 -10.55 -9.58 16.70
C ASN A 197 -9.56 -10.63 17.25
N GLY A 198 -8.28 -10.26 17.39
CA GLY A 198 -7.22 -11.17 17.85
C GLY A 198 -6.82 -12.25 16.84
N LYS A 199 -7.47 -12.34 15.67
CA LYS A 199 -7.12 -13.24 14.57
C LYS A 199 -6.30 -12.49 13.52
N ARG A 200 -5.19 -13.10 13.09
CA ARG A 200 -4.38 -12.55 12.01
C ARG A 200 -5.12 -12.67 10.69
N VAL A 201 -5.30 -11.55 10.00
CA VAL A 201 -5.72 -11.53 8.61
C VAL A 201 -4.45 -11.38 7.78
N VAL A 202 -4.02 -12.49 7.20
CA VAL A 202 -2.82 -12.52 6.34
C VAL A 202 -3.24 -12.13 4.94
N CYS A 203 -2.75 -10.98 4.47
CA CYS A 203 -2.71 -10.72 3.04
C CYS A 203 -1.53 -11.50 2.46
N TYR A 204 -1.74 -12.25 1.39
CA TYR A 204 -0.64 -12.85 0.64
C TYR A 204 0.20 -11.74 -0.01
N ASP A 205 1.50 -11.85 0.14
CA ASP A 205 2.54 -10.96 -0.38
C ASP A 205 2.68 -11.04 -1.91
N ASP A 206 2.15 -12.09 -2.54
CA ASP A 206 2.23 -12.40 -3.97
C ASP A 206 1.91 -11.21 -4.88
N ARG A 207 0.84 -10.46 -4.61
CA ARG A 207 0.48 -9.30 -5.45
C ARG A 207 1.53 -8.20 -5.41
N TYR A 208 2.18 -7.97 -4.27
CA TYR A 208 3.26 -6.98 -4.17
C TYR A 208 4.50 -7.46 -4.94
N ILE A 209 4.81 -8.76 -4.82
CA ILE A 209 5.93 -9.40 -5.51
C ILE A 209 5.75 -9.29 -7.03
N VAL A 210 4.65 -9.83 -7.56
CA VAL A 210 4.38 -9.86 -9.00
C VAL A 210 4.26 -8.44 -9.56
N LYS A 211 3.56 -7.54 -8.86
CA LYS A 211 3.38 -6.17 -9.32
C LYS A 211 4.70 -5.41 -9.40
N LEU A 212 5.55 -5.47 -8.36
CA LEU A 212 6.83 -4.77 -8.38
C LEU A 212 7.72 -5.29 -9.52
N ALA A 213 7.86 -6.61 -9.63
CA ALA A 213 8.68 -7.22 -10.66
C ALA A 213 8.17 -6.87 -12.07
N PHE A 214 6.85 -6.89 -12.27
CA PHE A 214 6.21 -6.52 -13.53
C PHE A 214 6.44 -5.05 -13.88
N ASP A 215 6.16 -4.14 -12.95
CA ASP A 215 6.27 -2.69 -13.15
C ASP A 215 7.73 -2.27 -13.38
N SER A 216 8.71 -3.01 -12.86
CA SER A 216 10.15 -2.75 -13.01
C SER A 216 10.84 -3.54 -14.13
N ASP A 217 10.11 -4.35 -14.91
CA ASP A 217 10.67 -5.34 -15.86
C ASP A 217 11.80 -6.21 -15.24
N GLY A 218 11.58 -6.58 -13.98
CA GLY A 218 12.48 -7.39 -13.17
C GLY A 218 12.28 -8.90 -13.34
N ILE A 219 12.88 -9.66 -12.43
CA ILE A 219 12.67 -11.11 -12.26
C ILE A 219 12.05 -11.39 -10.88
N ILE A 220 11.34 -12.52 -10.77
CA ILE A 220 10.81 -13.02 -9.50
C ILE A 220 11.64 -14.23 -9.07
N VAL A 221 12.09 -14.27 -7.82
CA VAL A 221 12.74 -15.45 -7.23
C VAL A 221 11.76 -16.14 -6.31
N SER A 222 11.17 -17.24 -6.78
CA SER A 222 10.21 -18.06 -6.01
C SER A 222 10.05 -19.44 -6.65
N ASN A 223 9.63 -20.42 -5.88
CA ASN A 223 9.11 -21.70 -6.37
C ASN A 223 7.58 -21.74 -6.45
N ASP A 224 6.89 -20.66 -6.05
CA ASP A 224 5.46 -20.52 -6.29
C ASP A 224 5.18 -20.14 -7.74
N ASN A 225 4.11 -20.69 -8.31
CA ASN A 225 3.66 -20.35 -9.64
C ASN A 225 2.63 -19.22 -9.65
N TYR A 226 2.12 -18.76 -8.50
CA TYR A 226 1.14 -17.65 -8.42
C TYR A 226 -0.10 -17.88 -9.30
N ARG A 227 -0.64 -19.10 -9.29
CA ARG A 227 -1.67 -19.56 -10.26
C ARG A 227 -2.96 -18.74 -10.22
N ASP A 228 -3.32 -18.24 -9.04
CA ASP A 228 -4.43 -17.33 -8.84
C ASP A 228 -4.20 -16.00 -9.57
N LEU A 229 -3.02 -15.39 -9.40
CA LEU A 229 -2.65 -14.15 -10.07
C LEU A 229 -2.52 -14.29 -11.59
N GLN A 230 -2.05 -15.45 -12.07
CA GLN A 230 -2.04 -15.76 -13.50
C GLN A 230 -3.47 -15.83 -14.09
N THR A 231 -4.44 -16.27 -13.29
CA THR A 231 -5.85 -16.33 -13.72
C THR A 231 -6.50 -14.95 -13.70
N GLU A 232 -6.09 -14.08 -12.77
CA GLU A 232 -6.61 -12.72 -12.64
C GLU A 232 -6.15 -11.78 -13.77
N ASN A 233 -4.92 -11.92 -14.26
CA ASN A 233 -4.35 -11.01 -15.26
C ASN A 233 -3.46 -11.74 -16.28
N LEU A 234 -3.86 -11.72 -17.55
CA LEU A 234 -3.12 -12.37 -18.66
C LEU A 234 -1.72 -11.77 -18.89
N GLN A 235 -1.51 -10.49 -18.61
CA GLN A 235 -0.17 -9.88 -18.70
C GLN A 235 0.74 -10.41 -17.59
N TRP A 236 0.20 -10.58 -16.38
CA TRP A 236 0.94 -11.20 -15.28
C TRP A 236 1.22 -12.67 -15.54
N LYS A 237 0.27 -13.41 -16.12
CA LYS A 237 0.52 -14.78 -16.57
C LYS A 237 1.76 -14.87 -17.45
N LYS A 238 1.78 -14.13 -18.56
CA LYS A 238 2.91 -14.13 -19.49
C LYS A 238 4.21 -13.71 -18.80
N PHE A 239 4.14 -12.67 -17.96
CA PHE A 239 5.30 -12.21 -17.21
C PHE A 239 5.86 -13.28 -16.27
N ILE A 240 5.01 -13.94 -15.47
CA ILE A 240 5.42 -14.99 -14.54
C ILE A 240 6.05 -16.16 -15.30
N GLU A 241 5.46 -16.59 -16.42
CA GLU A 241 6.00 -17.65 -17.29
C GLU A 241 7.40 -17.31 -17.83
N GLU A 242 7.70 -16.03 -18.08
CA GLU A 242 8.96 -15.57 -18.69
C GLU A 242 10.01 -15.06 -17.67
N ARG A 243 9.61 -14.76 -16.43
CA ARG A 243 10.43 -14.02 -15.45
C ARG A 243 10.54 -14.68 -14.07
N LEU A 244 9.90 -15.83 -13.87
CA LEU A 244 10.05 -16.63 -12.64
C LEU A 244 11.37 -17.41 -12.67
N LEU A 245 12.22 -17.15 -11.69
CA LEU A 245 13.47 -17.84 -11.45
C LEU A 245 13.30 -18.78 -10.25
N MET A 246 13.25 -20.08 -10.55
CA MET A 246 13.07 -21.12 -9.54
C MET A 246 14.40 -21.48 -8.88
N TYR A 247 14.35 -22.15 -7.74
CA TYR A 247 15.54 -22.50 -7.00
C TYR A 247 15.41 -23.76 -6.14
N THR A 248 16.56 -24.30 -5.74
CA THR A 248 16.65 -25.37 -4.73
C THR A 248 17.77 -25.08 -3.74
N PHE A 249 17.56 -25.39 -2.46
CA PHE A 249 18.63 -25.38 -1.47
C PHE A 249 19.27 -26.77 -1.40
N ALA A 250 20.60 -26.83 -1.55
CA ALA A 250 21.33 -28.09 -1.42
C ALA A 250 21.44 -28.50 0.06
N ASN A 251 21.89 -27.58 0.93
CA ASN A 251 21.98 -27.72 2.39
C ASN A 251 21.82 -26.33 3.05
N ASP A 252 21.73 -26.29 4.38
CA ASP A 252 21.49 -25.08 5.21
C ASP A 252 22.59 -24.00 5.14
N ASN A 253 23.76 -24.33 4.57
CA ASN A 253 24.92 -23.42 4.52
C ASN A 253 25.27 -22.96 3.09
N HIS A 254 24.55 -23.44 2.08
CA HIS A 254 24.85 -23.12 0.70
C HIS A 254 23.81 -22.17 0.12
N PRO A 255 24.24 -21.22 -0.74
CA PRO A 255 23.29 -20.38 -1.45
C PRO A 255 22.37 -21.24 -2.33
N PRO A 256 21.18 -20.72 -2.68
CA PRO A 256 20.25 -21.45 -3.53
C PRO A 256 20.85 -21.70 -4.91
N LEU A 257 20.62 -22.90 -5.45
CA LEU A 257 20.86 -23.23 -6.85
C LEU A 257 19.68 -22.72 -7.65
N LEU A 258 19.90 -21.69 -8.47
CA LEU A 258 18.86 -21.12 -9.33
C LEU A 258 18.82 -21.88 -10.67
N SER A 259 17.61 -22.18 -11.15
CA SER A 259 17.35 -22.98 -12.37
C SER A 259 16.59 -22.17 -13.41
#